data_AF-A0A661WUG1-F1
#
_entry.id   AF-A0A661WUG1-F1
#
_cell.length_a   1.000
_cell.length_b   1.000
_cell.length_c   1.000
_cell.angle_alpha   90.00
_cell.angle_beta   90.00
_cell.angle_gamma   90.00
#
_symmetry.space_group_name_H-M   'P 1'
#
loop_
_entity.id
_entity.type
_entity.pdbx_description
1 polymer ?
#
loop_
_entity_poly.entity_id
_entity_poly.type
_entity_poly.pdbx_seq_one_letter_code
_entity_poly.pdbx_strand_id
1 'polypeptide(L)'
;AAGKLWINEDDTRTYLCANPERYDFGNIKNLQENCWIYNRHFARVLPKRMGTWYMDLFGKGWLNSTGIWNHISKLYKIYESQLNVTSSWCPEVAVIIDERSPFFLACNNKLTNPLYSGLRSRLYRMGTPFSLYLLSDVLDGSVKLPKVNIFLGAWYLKKNERAKLISALQEKTAVWFYGAGYMDETGASKNNISALTGFSFKERHNKNPEIKFVKNKKWNYNLTGKTFSPPLFGGMDITNVFQTYNQMINGGYKIQWAINKRKNVTPLATFDDGTIGLAETEYAGFNSVYCGITGLPVQFFRNILRNSDVHLYINSDDMIEADKHFLAIGVYDKKTECINLPKNKYLFNILEKKKLLPVKNVINDKFQTGETKLYWILNSNHKPKITNHKSQIINRK
;
A
#
# COMPACT_ATOMS: atom_id res chain seq x y z
N ALA A 1 9.38 12.87 -9.26
CA ALA A 1 10.46 13.17 -8.31
C ALA A 1 10.90 14.62 -8.54
N ALA A 2 11.21 15.36 -7.48
CA ALA A 2 11.64 16.77 -7.54
C ALA A 2 13.04 16.93 -8.16
N GLY A 3 13.22 16.49 -9.42
CA GLY A 3 14.49 16.48 -10.15
C GLY A 3 15.49 15.40 -9.73
N LYS A 4 15.15 14.51 -8.80
CA LYS A 4 16.04 13.45 -8.29
C LYS A 4 15.69 12.07 -8.83
N LEU A 5 16.70 11.26 -9.17
CA LEU A 5 16.53 9.84 -9.45
C LEU A 5 16.67 9.05 -8.14
N TRP A 6 15.67 8.23 -7.82
CA TRP A 6 15.78 7.28 -6.71
C TRP A 6 16.27 5.94 -7.24
N ILE A 7 17.26 5.34 -6.58
CA ILE A 7 17.88 4.06 -6.95
C ILE A 7 17.68 3.08 -5.79
N ASN A 8 17.12 1.90 -6.07
CA ASN A 8 17.08 0.82 -5.09
C ASN A 8 18.45 0.14 -5.02
N GLU A 9 19.08 0.08 -3.86
CA GLU A 9 20.14 -0.89 -3.61
C GLU A 9 19.46 -2.25 -3.39
N ASP A 10 19.61 -3.16 -4.34
CA ASP A 10 19.05 -4.50 -4.30
C ASP A 10 20.12 -5.47 -3.79
N ASP A 11 20.15 -5.66 -2.48
CA ASP A 11 21.02 -6.58 -1.75
C ASP A 11 20.37 -7.97 -1.54
N THR A 12 19.42 -8.32 -2.41
CA THR A 12 18.69 -9.58 -2.28
C THR A 12 19.61 -10.78 -2.40
N ARG A 13 19.73 -11.51 -1.29
CA ARG A 13 20.37 -12.84 -1.24
C ARG A 13 19.74 -13.75 -2.28
N THR A 14 20.59 -14.40 -3.09
CA THR A 14 20.14 -15.23 -4.20
C THR A 14 20.17 -16.71 -3.85
N TYR A 15 19.77 -17.57 -4.79
CA TYR A 15 19.87 -19.01 -4.61
C TYR A 15 21.32 -19.53 -4.54
N LEU A 16 22.32 -18.68 -4.80
CA LEU A 16 23.74 -18.99 -4.61
C LEU A 16 24.19 -18.82 -3.16
N CYS A 17 23.36 -18.23 -2.30
CA CYS A 17 23.63 -18.09 -0.87
C CYS A 17 23.49 -19.46 -0.17
N ALA A 18 24.49 -20.33 -0.32
CA ALA A 18 24.44 -21.73 0.13
C ALA A 18 24.69 -21.94 1.63
N ASN A 19 24.47 -20.94 2.50
CA ASN A 19 24.71 -21.11 3.93
C ASN A 19 23.52 -20.64 4.79
N PRO A 20 22.51 -21.53 5.00
CA PRO A 20 21.38 -21.23 5.87
C PRO A 20 21.77 -21.04 7.34
N GLU A 21 22.94 -21.51 7.79
CA GLU A 21 23.40 -21.36 9.19
C GLU A 21 23.95 -19.96 9.51
N ARG A 22 24.26 -19.15 8.48
CA ARG A 22 24.87 -17.82 8.65
C ARG A 22 23.93 -16.65 8.32
N TYR A 23 22.82 -16.94 7.65
CA TYR A 23 21.86 -15.95 7.21
C TYR A 23 20.44 -16.50 7.42
N ASP A 24 19.80 -16.06 8.50
CA ASP A 24 18.46 -16.48 8.90
C ASP A 24 17.32 -15.99 7.97
N PHE A 25 17.64 -15.26 6.90
CA PHE A 25 16.66 -14.60 6.01
C PHE A 25 17.04 -14.71 4.53
N GLY A 26 16.03 -14.89 3.66
CA GLY A 26 16.19 -14.80 2.20
C GLY A 26 16.71 -16.06 1.52
N ASN A 27 16.42 -17.24 2.06
CA ASN A 27 16.79 -18.53 1.47
C ASN A 27 15.94 -18.85 0.23
N ILE A 28 16.37 -18.34 -0.92
CA ILE A 28 15.78 -18.64 -2.23
C ILE A 28 16.30 -20.00 -2.69
N LYS A 29 15.40 -20.91 -3.11
CA LYS A 29 15.80 -22.32 -3.32
C LYS A 29 16.51 -22.55 -4.64
N ASN A 30 16.17 -21.79 -5.68
CA ASN A 30 16.66 -22.02 -7.03
C ASN A 30 16.57 -20.75 -7.91
N LEU A 31 17.14 -20.84 -9.11
CA LEU A 31 17.13 -19.74 -10.09
C LEU A 31 15.71 -19.26 -10.43
N GLN A 32 14.73 -20.16 -10.53
CA GLN A 32 13.37 -19.79 -10.92
C GLN A 32 12.69 -18.91 -9.86
N GLU A 33 12.81 -19.27 -8.58
CA GLU A 33 12.32 -18.44 -7.47
C GLU A 33 13.05 -17.09 -7.41
N ASN A 34 14.36 -17.08 -7.71
CA ASN A 34 15.14 -15.85 -7.78
C ASN A 34 14.63 -14.92 -8.90
N CYS A 35 14.35 -15.46 -10.09
CA CYS A 35 13.74 -14.72 -11.19
C CYS A 35 12.38 -14.12 -10.83
N TRP A 36 11.53 -14.84 -10.08
CA TRP A 36 10.25 -14.31 -9.60
C TRP A 36 10.43 -13.15 -8.61
N ILE A 37 11.45 -13.22 -7.76
CA ILE A 37 11.78 -12.11 -6.85
C ILE A 37 12.27 -10.89 -7.64
N TYR A 38 13.13 -11.07 -8.65
CA TYR A 38 13.53 -9.95 -9.52
C TYR A 38 12.38 -9.39 -10.35
N ASN A 39 11.41 -10.20 -10.76
CA ASN A 39 10.17 -9.70 -11.36
C ASN A 39 9.43 -8.77 -10.37
N ARG A 40 9.37 -9.14 -9.09
CA ARG A 40 8.74 -8.34 -8.04
C ARG A 40 9.48 -7.03 -7.79
N HIS A 41 10.81 -7.02 -7.81
CA HIS A 41 11.59 -5.78 -7.68
C HIS A 41 11.38 -4.89 -8.90
N PHE A 42 11.47 -5.47 -10.10
CA PHE A 42 11.21 -4.78 -11.35
C PHE A 42 9.82 -4.13 -11.39
N ALA A 43 8.82 -4.79 -10.81
CA ALA A 43 7.49 -4.25 -10.69
C ALA A 43 7.44 -2.93 -9.93
N ARG A 44 8.30 -2.73 -8.92
CA ARG A 44 8.43 -1.44 -8.20
C ARG A 44 9.11 -0.38 -9.04
N VAL A 45 10.10 -0.81 -9.82
CA VAL A 45 11.06 0.03 -10.51
C VAL A 45 10.44 0.64 -11.76
N LEU A 46 9.80 -0.18 -12.60
CA LEU A 46 9.29 0.22 -13.91
C LEU A 46 8.24 1.35 -13.87
N PRO A 47 7.11 1.22 -13.15
CA PRO A 47 6.03 2.20 -13.23
C PRO A 47 6.44 3.54 -12.60
N LYS A 48 7.31 3.53 -11.59
CA LYS A 48 7.78 4.71 -10.86
C LYS A 48 9.04 5.36 -11.47
N ARG A 49 9.62 4.76 -12.52
CA ARG A 49 10.87 5.20 -13.16
C ARG A 49 12.02 5.34 -12.15
N MET A 50 12.14 4.36 -11.27
CA MET A 50 13.26 4.24 -10.33
C MET A 50 14.43 3.55 -11.03
N GLY A 51 15.63 3.70 -10.46
CA GLY A 51 16.80 2.90 -10.80
C GLY A 51 16.93 1.67 -9.88
N THR A 52 17.85 0.77 -10.23
CA THR A 52 18.22 -0.37 -9.37
C THR A 52 19.72 -0.61 -9.50
N TRP A 53 20.37 -0.75 -8.37
CA TRP A 53 21.74 -1.21 -8.22
C TRP A 53 21.69 -2.62 -7.63
N TYR A 54 21.93 -3.63 -8.47
CA TYR A 54 22.11 -5.01 -8.01
C TYR A 54 23.45 -5.14 -7.30
N MET A 55 23.43 -5.51 -6.02
CA MET A 55 24.61 -5.48 -5.16
C MET A 55 24.82 -6.81 -4.46
N ASP A 56 26.07 -7.25 -4.46
CA ASP A 56 26.56 -8.31 -3.58
C ASP A 56 27.20 -7.66 -2.35
N LEU A 57 26.37 -7.31 -1.36
CA LEU A 57 26.75 -6.44 -0.24
C LEU A 57 27.99 -6.95 0.52
N PHE A 58 28.13 -8.27 0.63
CA PHE A 58 29.23 -8.91 1.36
C PHE A 58 30.31 -9.49 0.43
N GLY A 59 30.20 -9.28 -0.89
CA GLY A 59 31.12 -9.84 -1.89
C GLY A 59 31.22 -11.37 -1.83
N LYS A 60 30.08 -12.05 -1.66
CA LYS A 60 30.02 -13.53 -1.48
C LYS A 60 29.64 -14.29 -2.75
N GLY A 61 29.67 -13.62 -3.90
CA GLY A 61 29.27 -14.19 -5.19
C GLY A 61 27.76 -14.30 -5.35
N TRP A 62 26.95 -13.46 -4.68
CA TRP A 62 25.49 -13.54 -4.74
C TRP A 62 24.95 -13.40 -6.18
N LEU A 63 25.67 -12.71 -7.05
CA LEU A 63 25.29 -12.49 -8.44
C LEU A 63 26.10 -13.35 -9.44
N ASN A 64 26.88 -14.33 -8.96
CA ASN A 64 27.75 -15.15 -9.80
C ASN A 64 26.98 -16.26 -10.55
N SER A 65 25.97 -15.88 -11.33
CA SER A 65 25.18 -16.79 -12.17
C SER A 65 24.83 -16.13 -13.49
N THR A 66 25.17 -16.81 -14.59
CA THR A 66 24.75 -16.40 -15.94
C THR A 66 23.22 -16.39 -16.06
N GLY A 67 22.52 -17.29 -15.35
CA GLY A 67 21.05 -17.33 -15.31
C GLY A 67 20.44 -16.07 -14.72
N ILE A 68 21.03 -15.54 -13.64
CA ILE A 68 20.61 -14.28 -13.01
C ILE A 68 20.76 -13.12 -14.01
N TRP A 69 21.95 -12.95 -14.59
CA TRP A 69 22.23 -11.86 -15.52
C TRP A 69 21.42 -11.95 -16.81
N ASN A 70 21.17 -13.16 -17.31
CA ASN A 70 20.28 -13.36 -18.46
C ASN A 70 18.84 -12.91 -18.16
N HIS A 71 18.35 -13.14 -16.94
CA HIS A 71 17.02 -12.68 -16.53
C HIS A 71 16.98 -11.15 -16.34
N ILE A 72 17.97 -10.58 -15.64
CA ILE A 72 18.11 -9.13 -15.49
C ILE A 72 18.19 -8.44 -16.85
N SER A 73 18.93 -8.99 -17.82
CA SER A 73 19.01 -8.45 -19.18
C SER A 73 17.65 -8.38 -19.88
N LYS A 74 16.78 -9.39 -19.68
CA LYS A 74 15.40 -9.37 -20.22
C LYS A 74 14.58 -8.24 -19.60
N LEU A 75 14.65 -8.08 -18.28
CA LEU A 75 13.97 -7.01 -17.55
C LEU A 75 14.49 -5.63 -17.96
N TYR A 76 15.81 -5.49 -18.13
CA TYR A 76 16.44 -4.27 -18.61
C TYR A 76 15.94 -3.86 -20.00
N LYS A 77 15.87 -4.79 -20.97
CA LYS A 77 15.30 -4.49 -22.30
C LYS A 77 13.85 -4.01 -22.24
N ILE A 78 13.06 -4.52 -21.30
CA ILE A 78 11.70 -4.02 -21.05
C ILE A 78 11.78 -2.57 -20.52
N TYR A 79 12.62 -2.29 -19.52
CA TYR A 79 12.81 -0.95 -18.98
C TYR A 79 13.28 0.06 -20.03
N GLU A 80 14.29 -0.32 -20.82
CA GLU A 80 14.89 0.48 -21.88
C GLU A 80 13.83 0.93 -22.90
N SER A 81 12.93 0.02 -23.30
CA SER A 81 11.81 0.33 -24.19
C SER A 81 10.84 1.39 -23.65
N GLN A 82 10.89 1.66 -22.34
CA GLN A 82 10.02 2.59 -21.64
C GLN A 82 10.71 3.90 -21.24
N LEU A 83 12.02 4.07 -21.52
CA LEU A 83 12.78 5.27 -21.13
C LEU A 83 12.20 6.56 -21.75
N ASN A 84 11.74 6.48 -23.00
CA ASN A 84 11.14 7.61 -23.72
C ASN A 84 9.62 7.75 -23.47
N VAL A 85 9.06 6.92 -22.58
CA VAL A 85 7.62 6.96 -22.24
C VAL A 85 7.47 7.61 -20.86
N THR A 86 6.72 8.70 -20.79
CA THR A 86 6.39 9.37 -19.53
C THR A 86 5.74 8.40 -18.55
N SER A 87 6.17 8.43 -17.28
CA SER A 87 5.54 7.62 -16.23
C SER A 87 4.06 7.94 -16.13
N SER A 88 3.23 6.89 -16.05
CA SER A 88 1.79 7.02 -15.82
C SER A 88 1.41 6.78 -14.36
N TRP A 89 2.39 6.84 -13.45
CA TRP A 89 2.21 6.61 -12.03
C TRP A 89 1.27 7.66 -11.41
N CYS A 90 0.00 7.30 -11.28
CA CYS A 90 -1.03 8.11 -10.66
C CYS A 90 -2.03 7.21 -9.89
N PRO A 91 -1.63 6.59 -8.77
CA PRO A 91 -2.51 5.77 -7.96
C PRO A 91 -3.71 6.55 -7.40
N GLU A 92 -4.84 5.87 -7.21
CA GLU A 92 -6.05 6.46 -6.64
C GLU A 92 -6.04 6.50 -5.09
N VAL A 93 -4.91 6.11 -4.50
CA VAL A 93 -4.67 6.06 -3.05
C VAL A 93 -3.36 6.76 -2.74
N ALA A 94 -3.38 7.60 -1.70
CA ALA A 94 -2.18 8.19 -1.11
C ALA A 94 -2.03 7.74 0.34
N VAL A 95 -0.79 7.48 0.73
CA VAL A 95 -0.35 7.31 2.11
C VAL A 95 0.48 8.54 2.46
N ILE A 96 0.07 9.25 3.50
CA ILE A 96 0.66 10.53 3.89
C ILE A 96 1.36 10.34 5.23
N ILE A 97 2.62 10.74 5.31
CA ILE A 97 3.44 10.66 6.53
C ILE A 97 3.86 12.08 6.94
N ASP A 98 3.81 12.39 8.23
CA ASP A 98 4.39 13.61 8.78
C ASP A 98 5.72 13.33 9.49
N GLU A 99 6.79 13.97 9.04
CA GLU A 99 8.12 13.87 9.65
C GLU A 99 8.24 14.72 10.92
N ARG A 100 7.36 15.71 11.11
CA ARG A 100 7.38 16.59 12.29
C ARG A 100 6.69 15.95 13.50
N SER A 101 5.60 15.23 13.28
CA SER A 101 4.80 14.62 14.35
C SER A 101 5.58 13.68 15.29
N PRO A 102 6.55 12.86 14.84
CA PRO A 102 7.38 12.03 15.72
C PRO A 102 8.10 12.80 16.83
N PHE A 103 8.47 14.08 16.63
CA PHE A 103 9.10 14.91 17.66
C PHE A 103 8.18 15.23 18.85
N PHE A 104 6.87 15.00 18.72
CA PHE A 104 5.87 15.23 19.77
C PHE A 104 5.44 13.94 20.49
N LEU A 105 6.09 12.81 20.16
CA LEU A 105 5.85 11.55 20.82
C LEU A 105 6.88 11.28 21.92
N ALA A 106 6.48 10.46 22.89
CA ALA A 106 7.45 9.87 23.81
C ALA A 106 8.50 9.08 23.01
N CYS A 107 9.74 9.06 23.50
CA CYS A 107 10.87 8.35 22.89
C CYS A 107 10.73 6.81 23.02
N ASN A 108 9.71 6.25 22.37
CA ASN A 108 9.46 4.82 22.23
C ASN A 108 8.69 4.56 20.92
N ASN A 109 8.48 3.28 20.59
CA ASN A 109 7.87 2.87 19.33
C ASN A 109 6.45 2.30 19.46
N LYS A 110 5.76 2.52 20.59
CA LYS A 110 4.44 1.91 20.86
C LYS A 110 3.37 2.30 19.83
N LEU A 111 3.40 3.55 19.36
CA LEU A 111 2.48 4.04 18.32
C LEU A 111 3.06 3.90 16.91
N THR A 112 4.36 4.16 16.77
CA THR A 112 5.02 4.24 15.46
C THR A 112 5.31 2.86 14.85
N ASN A 113 5.68 1.86 15.64
CA ASN A 113 5.94 0.50 15.13
C ASN A 113 4.68 -0.11 14.46
N PRO A 114 3.52 -0.20 15.14
CA PRO A 114 2.31 -0.72 14.49
C PRO A 114 1.82 0.15 13.32
N LEU A 115 1.92 1.49 13.43
CA LEU A 115 1.39 2.41 12.41
C LEU A 115 2.26 2.51 11.16
N TYR A 116 3.58 2.51 11.30
CA TYR A 116 4.53 2.65 10.19
C TYR A 116 4.98 1.28 9.68
N SER A 117 5.63 0.47 10.52
CA SER A 117 6.20 -0.81 10.11
C SER A 117 5.12 -1.89 9.94
N GLY A 118 4.26 -2.05 10.94
CA GLY A 118 3.22 -3.08 10.97
C GLY A 118 2.13 -2.88 9.91
N LEU A 119 1.81 -1.63 9.58
CA LEU A 119 0.80 -1.33 8.56
C LEU A 119 1.35 -1.47 7.14
N ARG A 120 2.67 -1.29 6.93
CA ARG A 120 3.31 -1.31 5.60
C ARG A 120 2.97 -2.56 4.79
N SER A 121 3.03 -3.75 5.40
CA SER A 121 2.72 -5.01 4.73
C SER A 121 1.25 -5.09 4.29
N ARG A 122 0.33 -4.52 5.07
CA ARG A 122 -1.10 -4.46 4.78
C ARG A 122 -1.42 -3.52 3.63
N LEU A 123 -0.73 -2.38 3.59
CA LEU A 123 -0.90 -1.41 2.50
C LEU A 123 -0.60 -2.06 1.15
N TYR A 124 0.47 -2.85 1.04
CA TYR A 124 0.81 -3.55 -0.21
C TYR A 124 -0.11 -4.71 -0.59
N ARG A 125 -1.06 -5.06 0.28
CA ARG A 125 -2.03 -6.14 0.07
C ARG A 125 -3.44 -5.63 -0.16
N MET A 126 -3.66 -4.31 -0.22
CA MET A 126 -4.99 -3.72 -0.38
C MET A 126 -5.60 -3.93 -1.78
N GLY A 127 -4.86 -4.53 -2.73
CA GLY A 127 -5.34 -4.88 -4.07
C GLY A 127 -5.27 -3.75 -5.09
N THR A 128 -4.67 -2.61 -4.74
CA THR A 128 -4.45 -1.44 -5.62
C THR A 128 -3.12 -0.75 -5.25
N PRO A 129 -2.42 -0.09 -6.18
CA PRO A 129 -1.21 0.67 -5.87
C PRO A 129 -1.54 1.92 -5.02
N PHE A 130 -0.52 2.50 -4.37
CA PHE A 130 -0.64 3.76 -3.65
C PHE A 130 0.64 4.59 -3.78
N SER A 131 0.51 5.91 -3.73
CA SER A 131 1.64 6.84 -3.61
C SER A 131 1.98 7.12 -2.15
N LEU A 132 3.24 7.42 -1.87
CA LEU A 132 3.71 7.89 -0.58
C LEU A 132 4.06 9.38 -0.68
N TYR A 133 3.51 10.20 0.20
CA TYR A 133 3.76 11.65 0.23
C TYR A 133 4.09 12.13 1.64
N LEU A 134 4.88 13.19 1.73
CA LEU A 134 5.04 13.93 2.97
C LEU A 134 3.83 14.82 3.19
N LEU A 135 3.44 15.01 4.45
CA LEU A 135 2.38 15.95 4.82
C LEU A 135 2.76 17.39 4.40
N SER A 136 4.04 17.75 4.45
CA SER A 136 4.53 19.05 3.96
C SER A 136 4.18 19.29 2.50
N ASP A 137 4.39 18.28 1.63
CA ASP A 137 4.11 18.38 0.19
C ASP A 137 2.61 18.51 -0.10
N VAL A 138 1.77 18.00 0.80
CA VAL A 138 0.32 18.18 0.72
C VAL A 138 -0.05 19.61 1.14
N LEU A 139 0.58 20.13 2.20
CA LEU A 139 0.28 21.44 2.78
C LEU A 139 0.82 22.62 1.94
N ASP A 140 1.87 22.42 1.17
CA ASP A 140 2.41 23.41 0.22
C ASP A 140 1.74 23.34 -1.17
N GLY A 141 0.94 22.30 -1.43
CA GLY A 141 0.21 22.11 -2.68
C GLY A 141 1.02 21.45 -3.80
N SER A 142 2.21 20.90 -3.50
CA SER A 142 3.07 20.20 -4.47
C SER A 142 2.48 18.88 -4.95
N VAL A 143 1.56 18.28 -4.18
CA VAL A 143 0.88 17.04 -4.58
C VAL A 143 -0.64 17.21 -4.61
N LYS A 144 -1.26 16.65 -5.66
CA LYS A 144 -2.71 16.52 -5.76
C LYS A 144 -3.16 15.24 -5.06
N LEU A 145 -3.95 15.37 -4.00
CA LEU A 145 -4.49 14.21 -3.28
C LEU A 145 -5.48 13.42 -4.16
N PRO A 146 -5.36 12.08 -4.21
CA PRO A 146 -6.28 11.21 -4.93
C PRO A 146 -7.56 10.93 -4.11
N LYS A 147 -8.38 9.98 -4.59
CA LYS A 147 -9.68 9.64 -4.00
C LYS A 147 -9.61 9.25 -2.53
N VAL A 148 -8.60 8.46 -2.13
CA VAL A 148 -8.44 7.97 -0.75
C VAL A 148 -7.07 8.36 -0.19
N ASN A 149 -7.06 8.94 1.00
CA ASN A 149 -5.89 9.52 1.64
C ASN A 149 -5.74 8.96 3.05
N ILE A 150 -4.67 8.20 3.30
CA ILE A 150 -4.42 7.47 4.55
C ILE A 150 -3.29 8.18 5.31
N PHE A 151 -3.61 8.78 6.46
CA PHE A 151 -2.66 9.58 7.22
C PHE A 151 -1.99 8.76 8.32
N LEU A 152 -0.73 8.40 8.11
CA LEU A 152 0.09 7.68 9.07
C LEU A 152 0.85 8.68 9.94
N GLY A 153 0.27 9.00 11.09
CA GLY A 153 0.86 10.00 11.99
C GLY A 153 0.67 11.40 11.39
N ALA A 154 -0.21 12.17 12.01
CA ALA A 154 -0.41 13.58 11.75
C ALA A 154 -0.77 14.24 13.08
N TRP A 155 -0.01 13.91 14.14
CA TRP A 155 -0.31 14.29 15.52
C TRP A 155 -0.16 15.78 15.76
N TYR A 156 0.70 16.48 15.01
CA TYR A 156 0.90 17.91 15.12
C TYR A 156 0.53 18.64 13.82
N LEU A 157 -0.45 19.55 13.92
CA LEU A 157 -0.90 20.39 12.81
C LEU A 157 -1.26 21.78 13.32
N LYS A 158 -0.60 22.80 12.77
CA LYS A 158 -0.95 24.19 13.06
C LYS A 158 -2.35 24.51 12.58
N LYS A 159 -2.99 25.52 13.16
CA LYS A 159 -4.36 25.91 12.76
C LYS A 159 -4.49 26.22 11.26
N ASN A 160 -3.52 26.93 10.68
CA ASN A 160 -3.51 27.23 9.25
C ASN A 160 -3.25 25.99 8.37
N GLU A 161 -2.36 25.10 8.78
CA GLU A 161 -2.09 23.83 8.09
C GLU A 161 -3.31 22.92 8.12
N ARG A 162 -4.03 22.86 9.25
CA ARG A 162 -5.30 22.13 9.38
C ARG A 162 -6.34 22.63 8.37
N ALA A 163 -6.48 23.96 8.24
CA ALA A 163 -7.41 24.54 7.27
C ALA A 163 -7.02 24.21 5.82
N LYS A 164 -5.74 24.28 5.48
CA LYS A 164 -5.23 23.88 4.14
C LYS A 164 -5.50 22.41 3.86
N LEU A 165 -5.26 21.54 4.83
CA LEU A 165 -5.48 20.09 4.68
C LEU A 165 -6.96 19.77 4.47
N ILE A 166 -7.86 20.39 5.24
CA ILE A 166 -9.31 20.25 5.08
C ILE A 166 -9.75 20.68 3.67
N SER A 167 -9.26 21.82 3.20
CA SER A 167 -9.55 22.28 1.83
C SER A 167 -9.03 21.31 0.77
N ALA A 168 -7.80 20.79 0.93
CA ALA A 168 -7.22 19.80 0.02
C ALA A 168 -7.99 18.47 -0.01
N LEU A 169 -8.79 18.17 1.02
CA LEU A 169 -9.52 16.92 1.17
C LEU A 169 -10.94 16.94 0.58
N GLN A 170 -11.48 18.09 0.15
CA GLN A 170 -12.82 18.15 -0.46
C GLN A 170 -13.02 17.10 -1.55
N GLU A 171 -14.18 16.45 -1.51
CA GLU A 171 -14.63 15.35 -2.38
C GLU A 171 -13.80 14.06 -2.31
N LYS A 172 -12.98 13.89 -1.26
CA LYS A 172 -12.12 12.72 -1.05
C LYS A 172 -12.51 11.96 0.20
N THR A 173 -11.89 10.81 0.41
CA THR A 173 -11.93 10.07 1.66
C THR A 173 -10.62 10.25 2.42
N ALA A 174 -10.70 10.59 3.70
CA ALA A 174 -9.56 10.70 4.61
C ALA A 174 -9.65 9.63 5.69
N VAL A 175 -8.55 8.90 5.91
CA VAL A 175 -8.43 7.87 6.95
C VAL A 175 -7.42 8.33 7.99
N TRP A 176 -7.93 8.56 9.19
CA TRP A 176 -7.18 9.02 10.34
C TRP A 176 -6.99 7.89 11.34
N PHE A 177 -5.79 7.79 11.89
CA PHE A 177 -5.51 6.90 13.00
C PHE A 177 -5.37 7.69 14.31
N TYR A 178 -5.26 6.94 15.39
CA TYR A 178 -5.05 7.40 16.76
C TYR A 178 -4.47 8.81 16.88
N GLY A 179 -5.27 9.76 17.39
CA GLY A 179 -4.80 11.09 17.79
C GLY A 179 -4.41 12.04 16.66
N ALA A 180 -4.76 11.79 15.40
CA ALA A 180 -4.48 12.71 14.31
C ALA A 180 -5.02 14.13 14.62
N GLY A 181 -4.14 15.13 14.57
CA GLY A 181 -4.42 16.53 14.87
C GLY A 181 -4.48 16.88 16.35
N TYR A 182 -3.99 16.03 17.26
CA TYR A 182 -4.11 16.29 18.71
C TYR A 182 -3.32 17.52 19.20
N MET A 183 -2.14 17.76 18.65
CA MET A 183 -1.24 18.85 19.01
C MET A 183 -1.30 19.97 17.97
N ASP A 184 -1.19 21.21 18.42
CA ASP A 184 -0.91 22.37 17.57
C ASP A 184 0.04 23.36 18.29
N GLU A 185 0.20 24.57 17.76
CA GLU A 185 1.05 25.62 18.34
C GLU A 185 0.64 26.06 19.76
N THR A 186 -0.59 25.77 20.18
CA THR A 186 -1.13 26.11 21.50
C THR A 186 -1.10 24.95 22.50
N GLY A 187 -0.85 23.74 22.01
CA GLY A 187 -0.69 22.54 22.84
C GLY A 187 -1.62 21.39 22.47
N ALA A 188 -1.81 20.49 23.43
CA ALA A 188 -2.56 19.24 23.29
C ALA A 188 -4.05 19.45 23.54
N SER A 189 -4.93 19.10 22.59
CA SER A 189 -6.37 19.19 22.82
C SER A 189 -7.19 18.24 21.94
N LYS A 190 -8.19 17.58 22.54
CA LYS A 190 -9.18 16.80 21.79
C LYS A 190 -10.01 17.65 20.83
N ASN A 191 -10.13 18.97 21.09
CA ASN A 191 -10.79 19.89 20.19
C ASN A 191 -10.01 20.07 18.88
N ASN A 192 -8.68 19.89 18.91
CA ASN A 192 -7.85 19.94 17.72
C ASN A 192 -8.11 18.72 16.81
N ILE A 193 -8.23 17.53 17.41
CA ILE A 193 -8.66 16.30 16.70
C ILE A 193 -10.04 16.52 16.09
N SER A 194 -10.98 17.08 16.86
CA SER A 194 -12.33 17.38 16.39
C SER A 194 -12.36 18.34 15.20
N ALA A 195 -11.56 19.41 15.26
CA ALA A 195 -11.46 20.39 14.19
C ALA A 195 -10.83 19.84 12.91
N LEU A 196 -10.01 18.78 12.99
CA LEU A 196 -9.45 18.12 11.80
C LEU A 196 -10.40 17.07 11.22
N THR A 197 -11.03 16.27 12.09
CA THR A 197 -11.66 15.01 11.68
C THR A 197 -13.18 15.07 11.63
N GLY A 198 -13.81 16.10 12.19
CA GLY A 198 -15.27 16.23 12.26
C GLY A 198 -15.96 15.41 13.35
N PHE A 199 -15.21 14.58 14.08
CA PHE A 199 -15.74 13.80 15.21
C PHE A 199 -15.63 14.56 16.53
N SER A 200 -16.31 14.07 17.55
CA SER A 200 -16.04 14.49 18.93
C SER A 200 -15.64 13.29 19.77
N PHE A 201 -14.82 13.54 20.78
CA PHE A 201 -14.10 12.48 21.46
C PHE A 201 -14.37 12.46 22.96
N LYS A 202 -14.25 11.27 23.50
CA LYS A 202 -14.07 11.02 24.92
C LYS A 202 -12.77 10.25 25.14
N GLU A 203 -12.14 10.56 26.24
CA GLU A 203 -10.88 9.94 26.63
C GLU A 203 -11.15 8.61 27.33
N ARG A 204 -10.27 7.65 27.07
CA ARG A 204 -10.21 6.34 27.72
C ARG A 204 -8.77 6.13 28.15
N HIS A 205 -8.56 5.47 29.27
CA HIS A 205 -7.23 5.34 29.85
C HIS A 205 -6.83 3.89 30.05
N ASN A 206 -5.55 3.60 29.81
CA ASN A 206 -4.92 2.30 30.08
C ASN A 206 -5.69 1.13 29.46
N LYS A 207 -6.08 1.28 28.19
CA LYS A 207 -6.88 0.30 27.45
C LYS A 207 -6.07 -0.39 26.36
N ASN A 208 -6.41 -1.64 26.08
CA ASN A 208 -5.85 -2.35 24.94
C ASN A 208 -6.37 -1.76 23.63
N PRO A 209 -5.52 -1.66 22.59
CA PRO A 209 -5.89 -1.10 21.30
C PRO A 209 -6.64 -2.11 20.45
N GLU A 210 -7.81 -2.54 20.91
CA GLU A 210 -8.62 -3.56 20.26
C GLU A 210 -9.98 -3.03 19.85
N ILE A 211 -10.42 -3.32 18.62
CA ILE A 211 -11.76 -2.95 18.13
C ILE A 211 -12.52 -4.17 17.61
N LYS A 212 -13.84 -4.17 17.79
CA LYS A 212 -14.77 -5.19 17.29
C LYS A 212 -15.72 -4.58 16.26
N PHE A 213 -15.75 -5.13 15.05
CA PHE A 213 -16.56 -4.61 13.95
C PHE A 213 -18.06 -4.83 14.18
N VAL A 214 -18.85 -3.76 14.02
CA VAL A 214 -20.31 -3.74 14.17
C VAL A 214 -20.99 -4.49 13.03
N LYS A 215 -22.14 -5.12 13.29
CA LYS A 215 -22.92 -5.83 12.26
C LYS A 215 -23.59 -4.89 11.25
N ASN A 216 -23.79 -5.38 10.02
CA ASN A 216 -24.64 -4.77 8.99
C ASN A 216 -24.26 -3.32 8.62
N LYS A 217 -22.96 -3.04 8.45
CA LYS A 217 -22.45 -1.75 7.98
C LYS A 217 -21.82 -1.88 6.61
N LYS A 218 -22.05 -0.88 5.75
CA LYS A 218 -21.52 -0.78 4.37
C LYS A 218 -20.00 -1.05 4.29
N TRP A 219 -19.26 -0.62 5.31
CA TRP A 219 -17.79 -0.71 5.36
C TRP A 219 -17.27 -2.00 6.02
N ASN A 220 -18.15 -2.85 6.56
CA ASN A 220 -17.77 -4.03 7.35
C ASN A 220 -17.96 -5.36 6.62
N TYR A 221 -18.04 -5.34 5.28
CA TYR A 221 -18.07 -6.55 4.48
C TYR A 221 -16.94 -7.52 4.88
N ASN A 222 -17.29 -8.77 5.17
CA ASN A 222 -16.43 -9.84 5.69
C ASN A 222 -15.68 -9.56 7.01
N LEU A 223 -16.08 -8.54 7.76
CA LEU A 223 -15.48 -8.15 9.04
C LEU A 223 -16.45 -8.18 10.22
N THR A 224 -17.76 -8.18 9.96
CA THR A 224 -18.81 -8.21 10.99
C THR A 224 -18.52 -9.19 12.13
N GLY A 225 -18.48 -8.68 13.37
CA GLY A 225 -18.28 -9.47 14.58
C GLY A 225 -16.83 -9.89 14.85
N LYS A 226 -15.91 -9.68 13.90
CA LYS A 226 -14.49 -9.93 14.09
C LYS A 226 -13.86 -8.84 14.95
N THR A 227 -12.81 -9.21 15.65
CA THR A 227 -12.00 -8.33 16.46
C THR A 227 -10.67 -8.07 15.75
N PHE A 228 -10.10 -6.89 15.95
CA PHE A 228 -8.79 -6.53 15.42
C PHE A 228 -8.00 -5.74 16.46
N SER A 229 -6.74 -6.15 16.64
CA SER A 229 -5.73 -5.44 17.40
C SER A 229 -4.52 -5.21 16.48
N PRO A 230 -3.88 -4.02 16.51
CA PRO A 230 -2.72 -3.76 15.71
C PRO A 230 -1.55 -4.60 16.26
N PRO A 231 -0.86 -5.38 15.42
CA PRO A 231 0.30 -6.12 15.87
C PRO A 231 1.42 -5.14 16.18
N LEU A 232 2.14 -5.38 17.26
CA LEU A 232 3.53 -4.99 17.30
C LEU A 232 4.26 -5.86 16.29
N PHE A 233 5.25 -5.30 15.59
CA PHE A 233 6.20 -6.16 14.90
C PHE A 233 6.92 -6.96 16.00
N GLY A 234 6.47 -8.18 16.25
CA GLY A 234 7.23 -9.16 17.03
C GLY A 234 8.55 -9.40 16.32
N GLY A 235 9.57 -9.83 17.06
CA GLY A 235 10.86 -10.21 16.47
C GLY A 235 10.66 -11.11 15.24
N MET A 236 11.61 -11.03 14.31
CA MET A 236 11.58 -11.83 13.08
C MET A 236 11.54 -13.32 13.41
N ASP A 237 10.37 -13.96 13.29
CA ASP A 237 10.29 -15.42 13.29
C ASP A 237 10.63 -15.91 11.88
N ILE A 238 11.77 -16.60 11.80
CA ILE A 238 12.39 -17.20 10.61
C ILE A 238 11.48 -18.18 9.88
N THR A 239 10.45 -18.72 10.54
CA THR A 239 9.50 -19.65 9.91
C THR A 239 8.33 -18.94 9.21
N ASN A 240 8.11 -17.66 9.51
CA ASN A 240 6.85 -16.98 9.23
C ASN A 240 7.01 -15.47 9.03
N VAL A 241 7.96 -15.07 8.16
CA VAL A 241 8.37 -13.67 7.88
C VAL A 241 7.21 -12.71 7.50
N PHE A 242 6.05 -13.24 7.11
CA PHE A 242 4.84 -12.47 6.79
C PHE A 242 3.65 -12.71 7.73
N GLN A 243 3.75 -13.67 8.65
CA GLN A 243 2.79 -13.81 9.73
C GLN A 243 3.19 -12.80 10.79
N THR A 244 2.49 -11.67 10.84
CA THR A 244 2.54 -10.80 12.01
C THR A 244 2.15 -11.65 13.21
N TYR A 245 3.14 -12.07 14.01
CA TYR A 245 2.90 -12.51 15.36
C TYR A 245 2.28 -11.33 16.08
N ASN A 246 0.98 -11.42 16.34
CA ASN A 246 0.27 -10.45 17.14
C ASN A 246 0.81 -10.56 18.57
N GLN A 247 1.96 -9.96 18.86
CA GLN A 247 2.27 -9.59 20.23
C GLN A 247 1.32 -8.44 20.55
N MET A 248 0.37 -8.71 21.45
CA MET A 248 -0.50 -7.68 22.00
C MET A 248 0.38 -6.53 22.51
N ILE A 249 -0.08 -5.28 22.36
CA ILE A 249 0.65 -4.13 22.89
C ILE A 249 0.70 -4.26 24.42
N ASN A 250 1.81 -4.78 24.95
CA ASN A 250 2.02 -4.89 26.39
C ASN A 250 2.00 -3.47 27.01
N GLY A 251 1.02 -3.27 27.91
CA GLY A 251 0.78 -1.99 28.59
C GLY A 251 -0.27 -1.07 27.96
N GLY A 252 -0.94 -1.48 26.86
CA GLY A 252 -2.03 -0.73 26.24
C GLY A 252 -1.66 0.69 25.80
N TYR A 253 -2.67 1.50 25.46
CA TYR A 253 -2.51 2.94 25.32
C TYR A 253 -2.87 3.64 26.63
N LYS A 254 -1.99 4.55 27.08
CA LYS A 254 -2.25 5.39 28.26
C LYS A 254 -3.48 6.27 28.08
N ILE A 255 -3.62 6.81 26.88
CA ILE A 255 -4.77 7.62 26.43
C ILE A 255 -5.31 6.95 25.18
N GLN A 256 -6.62 6.86 25.02
CA GLN A 256 -7.27 6.36 23.83
C GLN A 256 -8.54 7.16 23.55
N TRP A 257 -8.73 7.52 22.28
CA TRP A 257 -9.83 8.38 21.85
C TRP A 257 -10.99 7.54 21.35
N ALA A 258 -12.08 7.50 22.10
CA ALA A 258 -13.35 6.99 21.60
C ALA A 258 -14.21 8.13 21.04
N ILE A 259 -14.97 7.81 20.02
CA ILE A 259 -15.86 8.74 19.34
C ILE A 259 -17.18 8.81 20.11
N ASN A 260 -17.69 10.03 20.34
CA ASN A 260 -19.02 10.22 20.90
C ASN A 260 -20.08 9.95 19.83
N LYS A 261 -21.16 9.30 20.23
CA LYS A 261 -22.31 9.03 19.36
C LYS A 261 -22.99 10.34 18.96
N ARG A 262 -23.20 10.54 17.66
CA ARG A 262 -23.94 11.67 17.07
C ARG A 262 -24.77 11.17 15.88
N LYS A 263 -25.80 11.94 15.48
CA LYS A 263 -26.72 11.56 14.39
C LYS A 263 -26.01 11.36 13.04
N ASN A 264 -24.98 12.16 12.75
CA ASN A 264 -24.20 12.13 11.51
C ASN A 264 -22.98 11.20 11.55
N VAL A 265 -22.78 10.45 12.65
CA VAL A 265 -21.64 9.55 12.83
C VAL A 265 -22.13 8.12 12.68
N THR A 266 -21.54 7.38 11.74
CA THR A 266 -21.84 5.95 11.53
C THR A 266 -20.78 5.10 12.23
N PRO A 267 -21.09 4.43 13.35
CA PRO A 267 -20.15 3.55 14.02
C PRO A 267 -19.88 2.30 13.18
N LEU A 268 -18.60 1.96 13.04
CA LEU A 268 -18.10 0.81 12.27
C LEU A 268 -17.43 -0.23 13.17
N ALA A 269 -16.78 0.17 14.27
CA ALA A 269 -16.28 -0.74 15.29
C ALA A 269 -16.36 -0.12 16.69
N THR A 270 -16.49 -0.96 17.71
CA THR A 270 -16.51 -0.57 19.11
C THR A 270 -15.31 -1.14 19.86
N PHE A 271 -14.93 -0.48 20.93
CA PHE A 271 -14.04 -1.04 21.94
C PHE A 271 -14.75 -2.06 22.83
N ASP A 272 -14.00 -2.68 23.75
CA ASP A 272 -14.45 -3.63 24.77
C ASP A 272 -15.61 -3.11 25.63
N ASP A 273 -15.58 -1.82 25.97
CA ASP A 273 -16.60 -1.14 26.78
C ASP A 273 -17.81 -0.62 25.96
N GLY A 274 -17.93 -1.04 24.69
CA GLY A 274 -19.01 -0.66 23.79
C GLY A 274 -18.89 0.76 23.21
N THR A 275 -17.85 1.50 23.57
CA THR A 275 -17.62 2.85 23.03
C THR A 275 -17.09 2.80 21.61
N ILE A 276 -17.35 3.83 20.80
CA ILE A 276 -17.04 3.78 19.36
C ILE A 276 -15.53 3.97 19.14
N GLY A 277 -14.87 2.98 18.53
CA GLY A 277 -13.44 3.01 18.23
C GLY A 277 -13.11 3.20 16.74
N LEU A 278 -14.09 3.02 15.86
CA LEU A 278 -13.97 3.28 14.42
C LEU A 278 -15.31 3.79 13.90
N ALA A 279 -15.30 4.88 13.14
CA ALA A 279 -16.50 5.43 12.52
C ALA A 279 -16.20 6.18 11.23
N GLU A 280 -17.25 6.41 10.45
CA GLU A 280 -17.25 7.37 9.33
C GLU A 280 -18.22 8.54 9.61
N THR A 281 -17.94 9.69 9.01
CA THR A 281 -18.83 10.85 8.96
C THR A 281 -18.47 11.73 7.75
N GLU A 282 -19.43 12.48 7.23
CA GLU A 282 -19.13 13.54 6.27
C GLU A 282 -18.71 14.81 7.04
N TYR A 283 -17.61 15.41 6.63
CA TYR A 283 -17.07 16.62 7.25
C TYR A 283 -16.45 17.54 6.21
N ALA A 284 -16.86 18.81 6.20
CA ALA A 284 -16.28 19.85 5.33
C ALA A 284 -16.17 19.45 3.83
N GLY A 285 -17.13 18.68 3.32
CA GLY A 285 -17.19 18.22 1.93
C GLY A 285 -16.33 16.98 1.62
N PHE A 286 -15.79 16.28 2.63
CA PHE A 286 -15.06 15.04 2.46
C PHE A 286 -15.58 13.94 3.38
N ASN A 287 -15.32 12.67 3.05
CA ASN A 287 -15.64 11.55 3.93
C ASN A 287 -14.50 11.29 4.92
N SER A 288 -14.77 11.48 6.20
CA SER A 288 -13.80 11.32 7.29
C SER A 288 -13.98 9.99 7.98
N VAL A 289 -12.92 9.18 8.04
CA VAL A 289 -12.90 7.87 8.68
C VAL A 289 -11.87 7.91 9.79
N TYR A 290 -12.30 7.78 11.05
CA TYR A 290 -11.40 7.83 12.20
C TYR A 290 -11.30 6.48 12.88
N CYS A 291 -10.07 6.00 13.08
CA CYS A 291 -9.74 4.79 13.83
C CYS A 291 -8.96 5.16 15.10
N GLY A 292 -9.50 4.84 16.27
CA GLY A 292 -8.89 5.10 17.58
C GLY A 292 -7.72 4.18 17.95
N ILE A 293 -7.22 3.38 17.00
CA ILE A 293 -6.05 2.50 17.15
C ILE A 293 -5.06 2.70 15.99
N THR A 294 -3.84 2.17 16.10
CA THR A 294 -2.77 2.33 15.11
C THR A 294 -2.78 1.23 14.04
N GLY A 295 -3.92 1.01 13.39
CA GLY A 295 -4.00 0.08 12.27
C GLY A 295 -5.41 -0.43 11.97
N LEU A 296 -5.56 -1.03 10.79
CA LEU A 296 -6.80 -1.64 10.30
C LEU A 296 -6.45 -2.93 9.53
N PRO A 297 -7.35 -3.92 9.46
CA PRO A 297 -7.14 -5.12 8.66
C PRO A 297 -7.21 -4.82 7.15
N VAL A 298 -6.50 -5.62 6.34
CA VAL A 298 -6.44 -5.45 4.87
C VAL A 298 -7.83 -5.41 4.23
N GLN A 299 -8.72 -6.29 4.69
CA GLN A 299 -10.10 -6.33 4.23
C GLN A 299 -10.83 -5.00 4.45
N PHE A 300 -10.55 -4.28 5.54
CA PHE A 300 -11.21 -3.00 5.79
C PHE A 300 -10.70 -1.96 4.80
N PHE A 301 -9.39 -1.89 4.52
CA PHE A 301 -8.87 -1.03 3.45
C PHE A 301 -9.59 -1.30 2.12
N ARG A 302 -9.73 -2.56 1.69
CA ARG A 302 -10.50 -2.87 0.47
C ARG A 302 -11.94 -2.35 0.52
N ASN A 303 -12.59 -2.39 1.68
CA ASN A 303 -13.95 -1.86 1.84
C ASN A 303 -13.96 -0.33 1.69
N ILE A 304 -13.02 0.40 2.30
CA ILE A 304 -12.86 1.86 2.10
C ILE A 304 -12.70 2.18 0.61
N LEU A 305 -11.80 1.45 -0.06
CA LEU A 305 -11.45 1.66 -1.46
C LEU A 305 -12.65 1.44 -2.39
N ARG A 306 -13.39 0.33 -2.22
CA ARG A 306 -14.61 0.07 -3.01
C ARG A 306 -15.68 1.14 -2.76
N ASN A 307 -15.84 1.56 -1.51
CA ASN A 307 -16.83 2.59 -1.15
C ASN A 307 -16.44 4.00 -1.61
N SER A 308 -15.19 4.19 -2.05
CA SER A 308 -14.64 5.44 -2.59
C SER A 308 -14.33 5.33 -4.09
N ASP A 309 -14.94 4.35 -4.79
CA ASP A 309 -14.79 4.12 -6.23
C ASP A 309 -13.34 4.00 -6.72
N VAL A 310 -12.45 3.43 -5.90
CA VAL A 310 -11.08 3.08 -6.28
C VAL A 310 -11.08 1.73 -6.98
N HIS A 311 -10.34 1.63 -8.10
CA HIS A 311 -10.18 0.38 -8.82
C HIS A 311 -9.32 -0.61 -8.02
N LEU A 312 -9.88 -1.79 -7.74
CA LEU A 312 -9.16 -2.91 -7.14
C LEU A 312 -8.81 -3.93 -8.22
N TYR A 313 -7.53 -4.18 -8.45
CA TYR A 313 -7.07 -5.19 -9.40
C TYR A 313 -7.31 -6.60 -8.87
N ILE A 314 -7.12 -6.83 -7.57
CA ILE A 314 -7.36 -8.14 -6.93
C ILE A 314 -8.09 -7.96 -5.60
N ASN A 315 -8.73 -9.03 -5.13
CA ASN A 315 -9.42 -9.07 -3.83
C ASN A 315 -8.70 -9.93 -2.78
N SER A 316 -7.64 -10.64 -3.17
CA SER A 316 -6.83 -11.46 -2.27
C SER A 316 -5.74 -10.64 -1.58
N ASP A 317 -5.11 -11.22 -0.54
CA ASP A 317 -4.02 -10.63 0.24
C ASP A 317 -2.65 -10.73 -0.47
N ASP A 318 -2.62 -10.95 -1.78
CA ASP A 318 -1.40 -10.92 -2.58
C ASP A 318 -0.88 -9.51 -2.81
N MET A 319 0.35 -9.45 -3.31
CA MET A 319 1.01 -8.20 -3.63
C MET A 319 0.75 -7.80 -5.08
N ILE A 320 0.44 -6.53 -5.29
CA ILE A 320 0.32 -5.96 -6.61
C ILE A 320 1.11 -4.66 -6.73
N GLU A 321 1.47 -4.35 -7.96
CA GLU A 321 1.97 -3.05 -8.35
C GLU A 321 1.40 -2.73 -9.74
N ALA A 322 0.90 -1.53 -9.95
CA ALA A 322 0.22 -1.19 -11.18
C ALA A 322 0.31 0.30 -11.52
N ASP A 323 0.24 0.61 -12.81
CA ASP A 323 -0.09 1.94 -13.31
C ASP A 323 -1.13 1.83 -14.44
N LYS A 324 -1.25 2.82 -15.33
CA LYS A 324 -2.21 2.78 -16.43
C LYS A 324 -1.92 1.70 -17.49
N HIS A 325 -0.66 1.28 -17.60
CA HIS A 325 -0.15 0.45 -18.70
C HIS A 325 0.49 -0.85 -18.23
N PHE A 326 0.84 -0.97 -16.96
CA PHE A 326 1.56 -2.09 -16.39
C PHE A 326 0.84 -2.63 -15.16
N LEU A 327 0.88 -3.95 -15.00
CA LEU A 327 0.41 -4.66 -13.82
C LEU A 327 1.41 -5.77 -13.48
N ALA A 328 1.76 -5.88 -12.21
CA ALA A 328 2.46 -7.02 -11.67
C ALA A 328 1.66 -7.60 -10.51
N ILE A 329 1.63 -8.93 -10.42
CA ILE A 329 0.99 -9.67 -9.34
C ILE A 329 1.98 -10.72 -8.86
N GLY A 330 2.25 -10.70 -7.56
CA GLY A 330 3.06 -11.70 -6.86
C GLY A 330 2.21 -12.45 -5.86
N VAL A 331 2.14 -13.78 -6.01
CA VAL A 331 1.34 -14.64 -5.13
C VAL A 331 2.22 -15.34 -4.10
N TYR A 332 1.65 -15.66 -2.94
CA TYR A 332 2.32 -16.50 -1.95
C TYR A 332 2.11 -17.98 -2.28
N ASP A 333 0.86 -18.43 -2.36
CA ASP A 333 0.50 -19.82 -2.63
C ASP A 333 0.12 -20.05 -4.10
N LYS A 334 0.32 -21.28 -4.58
CA LYS A 334 -0.20 -21.74 -5.86
C LYS A 334 -1.72 -21.56 -5.90
N LYS A 335 -2.22 -20.83 -6.91
CA LYS A 335 -3.65 -20.58 -7.08
C LYS A 335 -4.01 -20.08 -8.47
N THR A 336 -5.32 -19.92 -8.69
CA THR A 336 -5.84 -19.08 -9.77
C THR A 336 -6.27 -17.75 -9.17
N GLU A 337 -5.72 -16.63 -9.63
CA GLU A 337 -6.05 -15.29 -9.14
C GLU A 337 -7.08 -14.62 -10.04
N CYS A 338 -8.05 -13.94 -9.43
CA CYS A 338 -9.11 -13.21 -10.11
C CYS A 338 -8.70 -11.74 -10.28
N ILE A 339 -8.35 -11.36 -11.51
CA ILE A 339 -7.80 -10.04 -11.83
C ILE A 339 -8.89 -9.19 -12.48
N ASN A 340 -9.32 -8.12 -11.82
CA ASN A 340 -10.28 -7.15 -12.34
C ASN A 340 -9.56 -6.06 -13.14
N LEU A 341 -10.04 -5.81 -14.36
CA LEU A 341 -9.51 -4.78 -15.24
C LEU A 341 -10.49 -3.63 -15.40
N PRO A 342 -10.00 -2.43 -15.73
CA PRO A 342 -10.85 -1.38 -16.29
C PRO A 342 -11.55 -1.85 -17.58
N LYS A 343 -12.68 -1.22 -17.92
CA LYS A 343 -13.45 -1.52 -19.14
C LYS A 343 -12.56 -1.46 -20.39
N ASN A 344 -12.84 -2.33 -21.36
CA ASN A 344 -12.16 -2.39 -22.67
C ASN A 344 -10.64 -2.60 -22.58
N LYS A 345 -10.16 -3.29 -21.55
CA LYS A 345 -8.76 -3.68 -21.40
C LYS A 345 -8.56 -5.18 -21.56
N TYR A 346 -7.33 -5.59 -21.86
CA TYR A 346 -6.86 -6.98 -21.75
C TYR A 346 -5.43 -6.99 -21.20
N LEU A 347 -4.95 -8.16 -20.77
CA LEU A 347 -3.56 -8.32 -20.31
C LEU A 347 -2.71 -9.05 -21.35
N PHE A 348 -1.46 -8.61 -21.49
CA PHE A 348 -0.44 -9.37 -22.20
C PHE A 348 0.67 -9.72 -21.21
N ASN A 349 0.83 -11.01 -20.90
CA ASN A 349 1.93 -11.48 -20.05
C ASN A 349 3.25 -11.28 -20.79
N ILE A 350 4.11 -10.43 -20.22
CA ILE A 350 5.30 -9.91 -20.88
C ILE A 350 6.33 -11.00 -21.12
N LEU A 351 6.54 -11.87 -20.12
CA LEU A 351 7.58 -12.90 -20.15
C LEU A 351 7.10 -14.17 -20.88
N GLU A 352 5.84 -14.55 -20.69
CA GLU A 352 5.23 -15.69 -21.41
C GLU A 352 4.83 -15.36 -22.85
N LYS A 353 4.86 -14.06 -23.23
CA LYS A 353 4.37 -13.54 -24.52
C LYS A 353 2.94 -13.97 -24.84
N LYS A 354 2.07 -13.96 -23.83
CA LYS A 354 0.72 -14.54 -23.89
C LYS A 354 -0.35 -13.48 -23.72
N LYS A 355 -1.30 -13.42 -24.66
CA LYS A 355 -2.50 -12.57 -24.55
C LYS A 355 -3.56 -13.25 -23.69
N LEU A 356 -4.13 -12.51 -22.74
CA LEU A 356 -5.20 -12.92 -21.85
C LEU A 356 -6.40 -11.99 -22.03
N LEU A 357 -7.52 -12.54 -22.49
CA LEU A 357 -8.76 -11.79 -22.73
C LEU A 357 -9.68 -11.90 -21.51
N PRO A 358 -10.29 -10.79 -21.04
CA PRO A 358 -11.20 -10.86 -19.93
C PRO A 358 -12.60 -11.36 -20.31
N VAL A 359 -13.29 -11.95 -19.35
CA VAL A 359 -14.75 -12.16 -19.38
C VAL A 359 -15.36 -11.23 -18.35
N LYS A 360 -16.27 -10.32 -18.77
CA LYS A 360 -16.85 -9.27 -17.90
C LYS A 360 -15.78 -8.44 -17.16
N ASN A 361 -14.69 -8.08 -17.86
CA ASN A 361 -13.52 -7.37 -17.33
C ASN A 361 -12.69 -8.14 -16.28
N VAL A 362 -12.90 -9.44 -16.14
CA VAL A 362 -12.13 -10.29 -15.22
C VAL A 362 -11.25 -11.27 -16.00
N ILE A 363 -9.99 -11.41 -15.58
CA ILE A 363 -9.07 -12.44 -16.05
C ILE A 363 -8.77 -13.39 -14.90
N ASN A 364 -8.78 -14.69 -15.19
CA ASN A 364 -8.29 -15.72 -14.29
C ASN A 364 -6.95 -16.21 -14.82
N ASP A 365 -5.86 -15.98 -14.09
CA ASP A 365 -4.54 -16.54 -14.42
C ASP A 365 -4.04 -17.45 -13.30
N LYS A 366 -3.31 -18.49 -13.69
CA LYS A 366 -2.75 -19.50 -12.80
C LYS A 366 -1.34 -19.10 -12.38
N PHE A 367 -1.06 -19.21 -11.09
CA PHE A 367 0.21 -18.91 -10.49
C PHE A 367 0.74 -20.11 -9.70
N GLN A 368 2.05 -20.29 -9.68
CA GLN A 368 2.75 -21.18 -8.75
C GLN A 368 3.07 -20.46 -7.42
N THR A 369 3.39 -21.22 -6.39
CA THR A 369 3.84 -20.70 -5.09
C THR A 369 5.04 -19.75 -5.28
N GLY A 370 4.94 -18.52 -4.76
CA GLY A 370 5.97 -17.49 -4.85
C GLY A 370 6.09 -16.77 -6.20
N GLU A 371 5.30 -17.17 -7.21
CA GLU A 371 5.41 -16.65 -8.57
C GLU A 371 5.02 -15.16 -8.66
N THR A 372 5.79 -14.41 -9.43
CA THR A 372 5.45 -13.02 -9.81
C THR A 372 5.40 -12.89 -11.33
N LYS A 373 4.23 -12.50 -11.83
CA LYS A 373 3.98 -12.28 -13.26
C LYS A 373 3.84 -10.80 -13.57
N LEU A 374 4.26 -10.45 -14.79
CA LEU A 374 4.30 -9.07 -15.30
C LEU A 374 3.42 -8.96 -16.53
N TYR A 375 2.58 -7.94 -16.60
CA TYR A 375 1.61 -7.75 -17.66
C TYR A 375 1.63 -6.33 -18.20
N TRP A 376 1.44 -6.21 -19.51
CA TRP A 376 0.95 -4.97 -20.11
C TRP A 376 -0.58 -4.93 -20.06
N ILE A 377 -1.13 -3.79 -19.64
CA ILE A 377 -2.55 -3.45 -19.71
C ILE A 377 -2.81 -2.74 -21.04
N LEU A 378 -3.49 -3.42 -21.96
CA LEU A 378 -3.68 -2.97 -23.34
C LEU A 378 -5.17 -2.77 -23.66
N ASN A 379 -5.48 -1.97 -24.68
CA ASN A 379 -6.86 -1.68 -25.09
C ASN A 379 -7.42 -2.79 -25.99
N SER A 380 -8.61 -3.30 -25.67
CA SER A 380 -9.32 -4.31 -26.49
C SER A 380 -9.87 -3.74 -27.80
N ASN A 381 -10.02 -2.42 -27.91
CA ASN A 381 -10.64 -1.74 -29.07
C ASN A 381 -9.64 -1.30 -30.16
N HIS A 382 -8.40 -1.77 -30.14
CA HIS A 382 -7.57 -1.68 -31.34
C HIS A 382 -7.95 -2.81 -32.30
N LYS A 383 -8.87 -2.53 -33.22
CA LYS A 383 -8.74 -3.07 -34.57
C LYS A 383 -7.31 -2.71 -35.00
N PRO A 384 -6.44 -3.67 -35.38
CA PRO A 384 -5.22 -3.27 -36.05
C PRO A 384 -5.65 -2.41 -37.24
N LYS A 385 -5.15 -1.17 -37.33
CA LYS A 385 -5.13 -0.52 -38.63
C LYS A 385 -4.30 -1.46 -39.49
N ILE A 386 -4.97 -2.20 -40.38
CA ILE A 386 -4.33 -2.74 -41.56
C ILE A 386 -3.99 -1.50 -42.40
N THR A 387 -2.92 -0.81 -42.03
CA THR A 387 -2.18 -0.02 -43.01
C THR A 387 -1.42 -1.05 -43.81
N ASN A 388 -1.89 -1.29 -45.03
CA ASN A 388 -1.07 -1.84 -46.11
C ASN A 388 0.13 -0.91 -46.29
N HIS A 389 1.18 -1.13 -45.50
CA HIS A 389 2.53 -0.68 -45.80
C HIS A 389 3.42 -1.92 -45.86
N LYS A 390 3.43 -2.55 -47.03
CA LYS A 390 4.71 -2.96 -47.59
C LYS A 390 5.63 -1.72 -47.54
N SER A 391 6.90 -1.96 -47.21
CA SER A 391 8.01 -1.00 -47.02
C SER A 391 7.97 -0.15 -45.75
N GLN A 392 8.60 -0.67 -44.68
CA GLN A 392 9.73 -0.01 -43.99
C GLN A 392 10.25 -0.94 -42.88
N ILE A 393 10.75 -2.10 -43.30
CA ILE A 393 11.84 -2.76 -42.61
C ILE A 393 13.05 -2.45 -43.48
N ILE A 394 13.97 -1.62 -42.97
CA ILE A 394 15.39 -1.46 -43.31
C ILE A 394 15.81 -0.07 -42.80
N ASN A 395 16.86 -0.06 -41.97
CA ASN A 395 17.66 1.09 -41.53
C ASN A 395 17.04 2.07 -40.53
N ARG A 396 17.31 1.85 -39.23
CA ARG A 396 18.02 2.85 -38.42
C ARG A 396 19.05 2.13 -37.52
N LYS A 397 20.32 2.47 -37.77
CA LYS A 397 21.50 2.10 -36.99
C LYS A 397 21.42 2.67 -35.58
#